data_AF-A0A944BV47-F1
#
_entry.id   AF-A0A944BV47-F1
#
_cell.length_a   1.000
_cell.length_b   1.000
_cell.length_c   1.000
_cell.angle_alpha   90.00
_cell.angle_beta   90.00
_cell.angle_gamma   90.00
#
_symmetry.space_group_name_H-M   'P 1'
#
loop_
_entity.id
_entity.type
_entity.pdbx_description
1 polymer ?
#
loop_
_entity_poly.entity_id
_entity_poly.type
_entity_poly.pdbx_seq_one_letter_code
_entity_poly.pdbx_strand_id
1 'polypeptide(L)'
;MDDDIKIFNAKPKNDTLDSIALIEEMNTQRMNGNTEKAKQLGKYLAERFLDSAELKRSLEEEIGTLDYPPKVILQIKILMFFTAEYCINRLLPNTLLKSTATNTIYDRVMKNAGEFYKEFSDGVEYSFYYLAVKKDDVLKAVGKTFAMICRKEDDEAYKKLGSDIFRVVSKEVQSIIEGYNFINE
;
A
#
# COMPACT_ATOMS: atom_id res chain seq x y z
N MET A 1 31.48 44.17 20.17
CA MET A 1 30.26 43.52 19.69
C MET A 1 30.55 42.05 19.71
N ASP A 2 29.99 41.37 20.72
CA ASP A 2 29.98 39.92 20.86
C ASP A 2 28.98 39.36 19.84
N ASP A 3 29.45 38.49 18.94
CA ASP A 3 28.57 37.61 18.18
C ASP A 3 28.71 36.19 18.74
N ASP A 4 27.80 35.90 19.68
CA ASP A 4 27.55 34.58 20.26
C ASP A 4 27.05 33.59 19.19
N ILE A 5 27.90 32.65 18.77
CA ILE A 5 27.49 31.50 17.98
C ILE A 5 26.83 30.49 18.93
N LYS A 6 25.50 30.39 18.88
CA LYS A 6 24.73 29.29 19.50
C LYS A 6 24.92 28.00 18.69
N ILE A 7 25.92 27.20 19.06
CA ILE A 7 26.07 25.82 18.57
C ILE A 7 24.97 24.97 19.20
N PHE A 8 24.09 24.44 18.35
CA PHE A 8 23.02 23.51 18.72
C PHE A 8 23.62 22.26 19.38
N ASN A 9 23.22 22.00 20.63
CA ASN A 9 23.43 20.72 21.30
C ASN A 9 22.55 19.65 20.64
N ALA A 10 23.01 19.06 19.55
CA ALA A 10 22.52 17.75 19.11
C ALA A 10 23.06 16.71 20.10
N LYS A 11 22.17 16.13 20.92
CA LYS A 11 22.53 14.94 21.72
C LYS A 11 23.08 13.87 20.75
N PRO A 12 24.18 13.18 21.08
CA PRO A 12 24.63 12.05 20.27
C PRO A 12 23.51 11.01 20.25
N LYS A 13 22.97 10.71 19.06
CA LYS A 13 22.15 9.53 18.85
C LYS A 13 23.00 8.31 19.20
N ASN A 14 22.48 7.45 20.05
CA ASN A 14 23.20 6.28 20.54
C ASN A 14 23.03 5.13 19.53
N ASP A 15 23.62 5.30 18.34
CA ASP A 15 23.41 4.42 17.16
C ASP A 15 23.66 2.92 17.46
N THR A 16 24.52 2.62 18.43
CA THR A 16 24.84 1.23 18.83
C THR A 16 23.67 0.55 19.55
N LEU A 17 22.93 1.28 20.39
CA LEU A 17 21.77 0.72 21.10
C LEU A 17 20.60 0.48 20.14
N ASP A 18 20.38 1.40 19.20
CA ASP A 18 19.35 1.26 18.15
C ASP A 18 19.67 0.06 17.23
N SER A 19 20.95 -0.18 16.93
CA SER A 19 21.39 -1.32 16.12
C SER A 19 21.16 -2.66 16.83
N ILE A 20 21.43 -2.74 18.14
CA ILE A 20 21.20 -3.97 18.93
C ILE A 20 19.70 -4.27 19.02
N ALA A 21 18.89 -3.25 19.33
CA ALA A 21 17.43 -3.39 19.40
C ALA A 21 16.83 -3.88 18.08
N LEU A 22 17.32 -3.36 16.94
CA LEU A 22 16.90 -3.81 15.61
C LEU A 22 17.27 -5.28 15.36
N ILE A 23 18.48 -5.71 15.74
CA ILE A 23 18.92 -7.10 15.58
C ILE A 23 18.06 -8.04 16.43
N GLU A 24 17.73 -7.64 17.67
CA GLU A 24 16.83 -8.39 18.55
C GLU A 24 15.43 -8.50 17.95
N GLU A 25 14.84 -7.40 17.47
CA GLU A 25 13.54 -7.40 16.79
C GLU A 25 13.55 -8.32 15.56
N MET A 26 14.60 -8.23 14.72
CA MET A 26 14.76 -9.13 13.56
C MET A 26 14.81 -10.61 13.97
N ASN A 27 15.52 -10.94 15.04
CA ASN A 27 15.61 -12.30 15.54
C ASN A 27 14.27 -12.79 16.09
N THR A 28 13.57 -11.99 16.88
CA THR A 28 12.26 -12.35 17.43
C THR A 28 11.23 -12.60 16.32
N GLN A 29 11.16 -11.70 15.34
CA GLN A 29 10.23 -11.82 14.20
C GLN A 29 10.57 -12.98 13.26
N ARG A 30 11.84 -13.37 13.21
CA ARG A 30 12.26 -14.58 12.49
C ARG A 30 11.89 -15.84 13.27
N MET A 31 12.13 -15.87 14.59
CA MET A 31 11.84 -17.02 15.44
C MET A 31 10.35 -17.31 15.56
N ASN A 32 9.52 -16.27 15.62
CA ASN A 32 8.06 -16.41 15.67
C ASN A 32 7.42 -16.68 14.28
N GLY A 33 8.22 -16.71 13.22
CA GLY A 33 7.79 -17.00 11.84
C GLY A 33 7.10 -15.83 11.12
N ASN A 34 6.94 -14.66 11.75
CA ASN A 34 6.27 -13.51 11.15
C ASN A 34 7.00 -13.01 9.90
N THR A 35 8.33 -13.06 9.84
CA THR A 35 9.07 -12.66 8.63
C THR A 35 8.69 -13.51 7.43
N GLU A 36 8.53 -14.83 7.61
CA GLU A 36 8.13 -15.73 6.53
C GLU A 36 6.65 -15.51 6.15
N LYS A 37 5.77 -15.31 7.13
CA LYS A 37 4.37 -14.91 6.89
C LYS A 37 4.28 -13.61 6.08
N ALA A 38 5.10 -12.60 6.38
CA ALA A 38 5.11 -11.34 5.65
C ALA A 38 5.54 -11.52 4.18
N LYS A 39 6.55 -12.37 3.93
CA LYS A 39 6.94 -12.73 2.55
C LYS A 39 5.82 -13.46 1.83
N GLN A 40 5.18 -14.42 2.48
CA GLN A 40 4.08 -15.20 1.89
C GLN A 40 2.86 -14.32 1.61
N LEU A 41 2.51 -13.42 2.53
CA LEU A 41 1.48 -12.41 2.35
C LEU A 41 1.78 -11.54 1.12
N GLY A 42 2.98 -10.99 1.04
CA GLY A 42 3.36 -10.15 -0.10
C GLY A 42 3.32 -10.93 -1.43
N LYS A 43 3.73 -12.20 -1.40
CA LYS A 43 3.59 -13.10 -2.54
C LYS A 43 2.13 -13.28 -2.97
N TYR A 44 1.27 -13.64 -2.03
CA TYR A 44 -0.14 -13.91 -2.27
C TYR A 44 -0.85 -12.68 -2.81
N LEU A 45 -0.64 -11.52 -2.19
CA LEU A 45 -1.22 -10.26 -2.64
C LEU A 45 -0.76 -9.91 -4.05
N ALA A 46 0.53 -10.01 -4.36
CA ALA A 46 0.99 -9.76 -5.72
C ALA A 46 0.35 -10.70 -6.74
N GLU A 47 0.26 -11.99 -6.45
CA GLU A 47 -0.39 -12.97 -7.33
C GLU A 47 -1.88 -12.65 -7.52
N ARG A 48 -2.57 -12.26 -6.45
CA ARG A 48 -3.97 -11.81 -6.49
C ARG A 48 -4.19 -10.55 -7.33
N PHE A 49 -3.29 -9.57 -7.26
CA PHE A 49 -3.37 -8.36 -8.08
C PHE A 49 -2.99 -8.60 -9.55
N LEU A 50 -2.10 -9.56 -9.80
CA LEU A 50 -1.66 -9.96 -11.14
C LEU A 50 -2.70 -10.85 -11.83
N ASP A 51 -3.50 -11.61 -11.09
CA ASP A 51 -4.66 -12.34 -11.64
C ASP A 51 -5.81 -11.36 -11.94
N SER A 52 -5.65 -10.67 -13.06
CA SER A 52 -6.61 -9.67 -13.52
C SER A 52 -8.02 -10.22 -13.77
N ALA A 53 -8.21 -11.54 -13.95
CA ALA A 53 -9.51 -12.11 -14.25
C ALA A 53 -10.32 -12.38 -12.98
N GLU A 54 -9.69 -13.00 -11.98
CA GLU A 54 -10.35 -13.30 -10.71
C GLU A 54 -10.62 -12.04 -9.89
N LEU A 55 -9.66 -11.11 -9.92
CA LEU A 55 -9.77 -9.81 -9.30
C LEU A 55 -10.85 -8.94 -9.95
N LYS A 56 -10.90 -8.92 -11.29
CA LYS A 56 -11.96 -8.22 -12.03
C LYS A 56 -13.33 -8.79 -11.68
N ARG A 57 -13.49 -10.11 -11.67
CA ARG A 57 -14.76 -10.76 -11.31
C ARG A 57 -15.21 -10.35 -9.90
N SER A 58 -14.30 -10.39 -8.93
CA SER A 58 -14.60 -10.06 -7.53
C SER A 58 -15.02 -8.60 -7.37
N LEU A 59 -14.39 -7.68 -8.11
CA LEU A 59 -14.83 -6.28 -8.17
C LEU A 59 -16.19 -6.14 -8.85
N GLU A 60 -16.39 -6.78 -10.00
CA GLU A 60 -17.64 -6.68 -10.77
C GLU A 60 -18.87 -7.20 -10.00
N GLU A 61 -18.69 -8.20 -9.14
CA GLU A 61 -19.73 -8.70 -8.23
C GLU A 61 -20.19 -7.65 -7.21
N GLU A 62 -19.28 -6.78 -6.75
CA GLU A 62 -19.56 -5.77 -5.71
C GLU A 62 -19.93 -4.39 -6.29
N ILE A 63 -19.37 -4.02 -7.45
CA ILE A 63 -19.45 -2.65 -7.98
C ILE A 63 -20.04 -2.56 -9.39
N GLY A 64 -20.34 -3.71 -10.02
CA GLY A 64 -20.88 -3.80 -11.38
C GLY A 64 -19.80 -3.90 -12.46
N THR A 65 -20.23 -4.13 -13.71
CA THR A 65 -19.35 -4.38 -14.86
C THR A 65 -18.28 -3.30 -15.04
N LEU A 66 -17.03 -3.72 -15.19
CA LEU A 66 -15.88 -2.85 -15.40
C LEU A 66 -15.57 -2.73 -16.90
N ASP A 67 -16.50 -2.13 -17.64
CA ASP A 67 -16.31 -1.77 -19.05
C ASP A 67 -15.83 -0.32 -19.17
N TYR A 68 -14.53 -0.14 -18.96
CA TYR A 68 -13.88 1.18 -19.00
C TYR A 68 -12.74 1.22 -20.02
N PRO A 69 -12.40 2.41 -20.55
CA PRO A 69 -11.25 2.57 -21.42
C PRO A 69 -9.95 2.05 -20.77
N PRO A 70 -8.98 1.55 -21.55
CA PRO A 70 -7.74 0.97 -21.00
C PRO A 70 -7.00 1.86 -19.99
N LYS A 71 -7.03 3.19 -20.21
CA LYS A 71 -6.44 4.17 -19.27
C LYS A 71 -7.12 4.16 -17.91
N VAL A 72 -8.43 4.00 -17.85
CA VAL A 72 -9.17 3.92 -16.57
C VAL A 72 -8.92 2.57 -15.92
N ILE A 73 -8.88 1.48 -16.68
CA ILE A 73 -8.50 0.16 -16.17
C ILE A 73 -7.11 0.18 -15.54
N LEU A 74 -6.15 0.88 -16.14
CA LEU A 74 -4.83 1.09 -15.55
C LEU A 74 -4.93 1.81 -14.19
N GLN A 75 -5.71 2.90 -14.12
CA GLN A 75 -5.89 3.65 -12.88
C GLN A 75 -6.60 2.85 -11.79
N ILE A 76 -7.52 1.95 -12.17
CA ILE A 76 -8.11 0.97 -11.25
C ILE A 76 -6.99 0.11 -10.67
N LYS A 77 -6.16 -0.52 -11.51
CA LYS A 77 -5.04 -1.37 -11.04
C LYS A 77 -4.08 -0.62 -10.12
N ILE A 78 -3.74 0.63 -10.43
CA ILE A 78 -2.90 1.49 -9.58
C ILE A 78 -3.55 1.72 -8.22
N LEU A 79 -4.84 2.08 -8.18
CA LEU A 79 -5.56 2.28 -6.92
C LEU A 79 -5.63 0.99 -6.09
N MET A 80 -5.83 -0.16 -6.72
CA MET A 80 -5.84 -1.45 -6.02
C MET A 80 -4.49 -1.76 -5.38
N PHE A 81 -3.42 -1.58 -6.15
CA PHE A 81 -2.05 -1.78 -5.69
C PHE A 81 -1.70 -0.84 -4.53
N PHE A 82 -2.03 0.45 -4.66
CA PHE A 82 -1.90 1.43 -3.59
C PHE A 82 -2.69 1.01 -2.33
N THR A 83 -3.93 0.54 -2.50
CA THR A 83 -4.78 0.14 -1.38
C THR A 83 -4.18 -1.03 -0.60
N ALA A 84 -3.55 -1.98 -1.30
CA ALA A 84 -2.87 -3.11 -0.67
C ALA A 84 -1.68 -2.67 0.19
N GLU A 85 -0.82 -1.83 -0.38
CA GLU A 85 0.33 -1.26 0.32
C GLU A 85 -0.11 -0.42 1.51
N TYR A 86 -1.16 0.39 1.34
CA TYR A 86 -1.76 1.17 2.42
C TYR A 86 -2.24 0.26 3.55
N CYS A 87 -2.95 -0.83 3.25
CA CYS A 87 -3.40 -1.80 4.25
C CYS A 87 -2.24 -2.49 4.95
N ILE A 88 -1.19 -2.87 4.22
CA ILE A 88 0.03 -3.44 4.81
C ILE A 88 0.63 -2.48 5.83
N ASN A 89 0.85 -1.23 5.43
CA ASN A 89 1.47 -0.23 6.27
C ASN A 89 0.64 0.13 7.51
N ARG A 90 -0.69 -0.01 7.42
CA ARG A 90 -1.62 0.26 8.51
C ARG A 90 -1.78 -0.94 9.47
N LEU A 91 -1.80 -2.16 8.96
CA LEU A 91 -2.25 -3.34 9.70
C LEU A 91 -1.11 -4.23 10.22
N LEU A 92 0.06 -4.24 9.56
CA LEU A 92 1.18 -5.04 10.06
C LEU A 92 1.80 -4.39 11.31
N PRO A 93 2.23 -5.19 12.30
CA PRO A 93 2.54 -4.68 13.63
C PRO A 93 3.85 -3.89 13.70
N ASN A 94 4.85 -4.20 12.87
CA ASN A 94 6.14 -3.51 12.90
C ASN A 94 6.69 -3.15 11.51
N THR A 95 7.67 -2.26 11.49
CA THR A 95 8.29 -1.72 10.28
C THR A 95 9.01 -2.80 9.47
N LEU A 96 9.64 -3.79 10.12
CA LEU A 96 10.33 -4.87 9.43
C LEU A 96 9.36 -5.71 8.58
N LEU A 97 8.21 -6.08 9.14
CA LEU A 97 7.20 -6.87 8.44
C LEU A 97 6.53 -6.07 7.34
N LYS A 98 6.22 -4.79 7.58
CA LYS A 98 5.71 -3.85 6.56
C LYS A 98 6.65 -3.82 5.35
N SER A 99 7.92 -3.51 5.57
CA SER A 99 8.94 -3.46 4.52
C SER A 99 9.11 -4.81 3.82
N THR A 100 9.09 -5.92 4.56
CA THR A 100 9.21 -7.26 3.99
C THR A 100 8.06 -7.59 3.03
N ALA A 101 6.82 -7.35 3.45
CA ALA A 101 5.64 -7.60 2.63
C ALA A 101 5.60 -6.67 1.41
N THR A 102 5.80 -5.37 1.62
CA THR A 102 5.82 -4.36 0.54
C THR A 102 6.91 -4.67 -0.49
N ASN A 103 8.17 -4.90 -0.07
CA ASN A 103 9.25 -5.22 -1.01
C ASN A 103 8.94 -6.50 -1.81
N THR A 104 8.39 -7.53 -1.16
CA THR A 104 8.01 -8.77 -1.84
C THR A 104 6.95 -8.54 -2.91
N ILE A 105 5.98 -7.66 -2.64
CA ILE A 105 4.96 -7.28 -3.62
C ILE A 105 5.60 -6.59 -4.83
N TYR A 106 6.42 -5.57 -4.59
CA TYR A 106 7.08 -4.80 -5.65
C TYR A 106 7.99 -5.70 -6.51
N ASP A 107 8.81 -6.55 -5.88
CA ASP A 107 9.69 -7.50 -6.58
C ASP A 107 8.90 -8.43 -7.51
N ARG A 108 7.73 -8.91 -7.06
CA ARG A 108 6.88 -9.79 -7.87
C ARG A 108 6.19 -9.07 -9.02
N VAL A 109 5.66 -7.87 -8.77
CA VAL A 109 5.05 -7.08 -9.84
C VAL A 109 6.09 -6.68 -10.87
N MET A 110 7.29 -6.27 -10.44
CA MET A 110 8.41 -5.98 -11.35
C MET A 110 8.78 -7.19 -12.21
N LYS A 111 8.83 -8.39 -11.61
CA LYS A 111 9.22 -9.63 -12.31
C LYS A 111 8.13 -10.14 -13.27
N ASN A 112 6.86 -10.07 -12.88
CA ASN A 112 5.77 -10.75 -13.58
C ASN A 112 4.91 -9.81 -14.44
N ALA A 113 4.94 -8.50 -14.17
CA ALA A 113 4.22 -7.48 -14.92
C ALA A 113 5.05 -6.19 -15.03
N GLY A 114 6.26 -6.32 -15.57
CA GLY A 114 7.22 -5.21 -15.66
C GLY A 114 6.73 -3.97 -16.41
N GLU A 115 5.81 -4.11 -17.37
CA GLU A 115 5.19 -2.96 -18.06
C GLU A 115 4.28 -2.16 -17.12
N PHE A 116 3.39 -2.86 -16.41
CA PHE A 116 2.58 -2.23 -15.35
C PHE A 116 3.48 -1.63 -14.27
N TYR A 117 4.57 -2.32 -13.90
CA TYR A 117 5.54 -1.81 -12.94
C TYR A 117 6.08 -0.44 -13.34
N LYS A 118 6.57 -0.31 -14.57
CA LYS A 118 7.10 0.96 -15.10
C LYS A 118 6.06 2.06 -15.13
N GLU A 119 4.83 1.74 -15.54
CA GLU A 119 3.75 2.72 -15.60
C GLU A 119 3.35 3.24 -14.21
N PHE A 120 3.35 2.39 -13.19
CA PHE A 120 3.02 2.82 -11.83
C PHE A 120 4.22 3.47 -11.12
N SER A 121 5.45 2.96 -11.31
CA SER A 121 6.63 3.40 -10.54
C SER A 121 7.03 4.83 -10.83
N ASP A 122 6.78 5.26 -12.07
CA ASP A 122 7.09 6.60 -12.55
C ASP A 122 5.90 7.58 -12.36
N GLY A 123 4.77 7.06 -11.87
CA GLY A 123 3.52 7.78 -11.70
C GLY A 123 3.46 8.67 -10.46
N VAL A 124 2.90 9.86 -10.61
CA VAL A 124 2.65 10.82 -9.51
C VAL A 124 1.36 10.50 -8.73
N GLU A 125 0.53 9.60 -9.26
CA GLU A 125 -0.76 9.16 -8.74
C GLU A 125 -0.67 8.72 -7.27
N TYR A 126 0.38 7.96 -6.96
CA TYR A 126 0.65 7.47 -5.61
C TYR A 126 0.73 8.58 -4.56
N SER A 127 1.35 9.70 -4.92
CA SER A 127 1.48 10.85 -4.01
C SER A 127 0.11 11.47 -3.69
N PHE A 128 -0.78 11.54 -4.68
CA PHE A 128 -2.14 12.04 -4.47
C PHE A 128 -2.97 11.12 -3.57
N TYR A 129 -2.84 9.80 -3.72
CA TYR A 129 -3.54 8.88 -2.83
C TYR A 129 -2.99 8.91 -1.41
N TYR A 130 -1.67 9.03 -1.22
CA TYR A 130 -1.08 9.25 0.10
C TYR A 130 -1.57 10.53 0.79
N LEU A 131 -1.88 11.58 0.03
CA LEU A 131 -2.53 12.79 0.57
C LEU A 131 -4.01 12.56 0.89
N ALA A 132 -4.72 11.78 0.08
CA ALA A 132 -6.14 11.48 0.25
C ALA A 132 -6.41 10.68 1.53
N VAL A 133 -5.59 9.66 1.83
CA VAL A 133 -5.75 8.80 3.02
C VAL A 133 -5.43 9.49 4.35
N LYS A 134 -4.92 10.73 4.31
CA LYS A 134 -4.69 11.58 5.49
C LYS A 134 -5.90 12.46 5.83
N LYS A 135 -6.95 12.45 5.02
CA LYS A 135 -8.19 13.20 5.27
C LYS A 135 -9.11 12.42 6.20
N ASP A 136 -9.99 13.11 6.92
CA ASP A 136 -10.95 12.48 7.83
C ASP A 136 -11.92 11.53 7.09
N ASP A 137 -12.48 12.01 5.97
CA ASP A 137 -13.31 11.20 5.07
C ASP A 137 -12.45 10.58 3.96
N VAL A 138 -11.72 9.52 4.33
CA VAL A 138 -10.78 8.81 3.44
C VAL A 138 -11.47 8.30 2.18
N LEU A 139 -12.65 7.68 2.30
CA LEU A 139 -13.35 7.09 1.15
C LEU A 139 -13.72 8.16 0.12
N LYS A 140 -14.29 9.28 0.58
CA LYS A 140 -14.65 10.39 -0.30
C LYS A 140 -13.42 11.06 -0.90
N ALA A 141 -12.36 11.23 -0.12
CA ALA A 141 -11.10 11.81 -0.60
C ALA A 141 -10.46 10.94 -1.69
N VAL A 142 -10.35 9.63 -1.47
CA VAL A 142 -9.81 8.68 -2.45
C VAL A 142 -10.66 8.65 -3.72
N GLY A 143 -11.99 8.63 -3.60
CA GLY A 143 -12.89 8.70 -4.76
C GLY A 143 -12.69 9.95 -5.61
N LYS A 144 -12.60 11.12 -4.97
CA LYS A 144 -12.30 12.39 -5.66
C LYS A 144 -10.93 12.36 -6.34
N THR A 145 -9.91 11.83 -5.67
CA THR A 145 -8.57 11.70 -6.25
C THR A 145 -8.57 10.77 -7.46
N PHE A 146 -9.25 9.64 -7.39
CA PHE A 146 -9.38 8.72 -8.52
C PHE A 146 -10.05 9.38 -9.73
N ALA A 147 -11.17 10.08 -9.50
CA ALA A 147 -11.89 10.80 -10.54
C ALA A 147 -11.01 11.89 -11.19
N MET A 148 -10.27 12.65 -10.38
CA MET A 148 -9.31 13.65 -10.85
C MET A 148 -8.20 13.05 -11.73
N ILE A 149 -7.57 11.96 -11.28
CA ILE A 149 -6.53 11.26 -12.04
C ILE A 149 -7.09 10.73 -13.38
N CYS A 150 -8.33 10.26 -13.39
CA CYS A 150 -9.05 9.85 -14.61
C CYS A 150 -9.49 11.02 -15.50
N ARG A 151 -9.28 12.28 -15.10
CA ARG A 151 -9.77 13.51 -15.75
C ARG A 151 -11.30 13.55 -15.83
N LYS A 152 -11.96 13.15 -14.75
CA LYS A 152 -13.40 13.02 -14.56
C LYS A 152 -13.84 13.61 -13.22
N GLU A 153 -13.20 14.70 -12.80
CA GLU A 153 -13.38 15.30 -11.46
C GLU A 153 -14.80 15.79 -11.15
N ASP A 154 -15.61 16.07 -12.16
CA ASP A 154 -17.02 16.43 -12.00
C ASP A 154 -17.98 15.23 -12.07
N ASP A 155 -17.48 14.05 -12.43
CA ASP A 155 -18.29 12.85 -12.61
C ASP A 155 -18.43 12.07 -11.29
N GLU A 156 -19.64 12.09 -10.72
CA GLU A 156 -19.96 11.38 -9.48
C GLU A 156 -19.86 9.85 -9.62
N ALA A 157 -20.01 9.28 -10.82
CA ALA A 157 -19.84 7.85 -11.03
C ALA A 157 -18.37 7.45 -10.87
N TYR A 158 -17.42 8.26 -11.35
CA TYR A 158 -15.99 8.02 -11.16
C TYR A 158 -15.55 8.21 -9.72
N LYS A 159 -16.12 9.21 -9.01
CA LYS A 159 -15.87 9.38 -7.58
C LYS A 159 -16.32 8.17 -6.79
N LYS A 160 -17.56 7.72 -7.04
CA LYS A 160 -18.13 6.53 -6.41
C LYS A 160 -17.30 5.29 -6.73
N LEU A 161 -16.91 5.10 -7.99
CA LEU A 161 -16.06 3.97 -8.42
C LEU A 161 -14.75 3.91 -7.64
N GLY A 162 -14.03 5.04 -7.53
CA GLY A 162 -12.78 5.09 -6.75
C GLY A 162 -12.99 4.77 -5.27
N SER A 163 -14.04 5.31 -4.66
CA SER A 163 -14.41 5.00 -3.27
C SER A 163 -14.74 3.53 -3.07
N ASP A 164 -15.50 2.93 -3.99
CA ASP A 164 -15.92 1.54 -3.92
C ASP A 164 -14.75 0.57 -4.12
N ILE A 165 -13.87 0.82 -5.10
CA ILE A 165 -12.65 0.02 -5.29
C ILE A 165 -11.81 0.03 -4.01
N PHE A 166 -11.53 1.22 -3.47
CA PHE A 166 -10.72 1.33 -2.26
C PHE A 166 -11.36 0.58 -1.08
N ARG A 167 -12.67 0.71 -0.90
CA ARG A 167 -13.42 0.02 0.16
C ARG A 167 -13.35 -1.50 0.00
N VAL A 168 -13.67 -2.03 -1.18
CA VAL A 168 -13.72 -3.47 -1.46
C VAL A 168 -12.34 -4.09 -1.30
N VAL A 169 -11.32 -3.49 -1.92
CA VAL A 169 -9.94 -3.98 -1.83
C VAL A 169 -9.41 -3.87 -0.41
N SER A 170 -9.70 -2.78 0.32
CA SER A 170 -9.29 -2.67 1.72
C SER A 170 -9.86 -3.81 2.57
N LYS A 171 -11.15 -4.12 2.39
CA LYS A 171 -11.83 -5.20 3.12
C LYS A 171 -11.22 -6.57 2.79
N GLU A 172 -10.96 -6.83 1.51
CA GLU A 172 -10.34 -8.08 1.06
C GLU A 172 -8.92 -8.23 1.61
N VAL A 173 -8.07 -7.22 1.44
CA VAL A 173 -6.67 -7.24 1.92
C VAL A 173 -6.62 -7.36 3.44
N GLN A 174 -7.51 -6.67 4.16
CA GLN A 174 -7.64 -6.82 5.60
C GLN A 174 -7.98 -8.27 5.99
N SER A 175 -8.98 -8.87 5.34
CA SER A 175 -9.39 -10.26 5.61
C SER A 175 -8.24 -11.24 5.35
N ILE A 176 -7.45 -11.01 4.29
CA ILE A 176 -6.25 -11.80 3.98
C ILE A 176 -5.22 -11.64 5.10
N ILE A 177 -4.88 -10.40 5.50
CA ILE A 177 -3.89 -10.12 6.55
C ILE A 177 -4.29 -10.77 7.88
N GLU A 178 -5.56 -10.67 8.26
CA GLU A 178 -6.10 -11.31 9.46
C GLU A 178 -5.92 -12.84 9.41
N GLY A 179 -6.11 -13.47 8.24
CA GLY A 179 -5.89 -14.89 8.04
C GLY A 179 -4.45 -15.37 8.27
N TYR A 180 -3.45 -14.50 8.11
CA TYR A 180 -2.04 -14.83 8.37
C TYR A 180 -1.71 -14.91 9.88
N ASN A 181 -2.59 -14.40 10.76
CA ASN A 181 -2.45 -14.47 12.21
C ASN A 181 -1.04 -14.08 12.68
N PHE A 182 -0.62 -12.84 12.36
CA PHE A 182 0.65 -12.31 12.85
C PHE A 182 0.66 -12.29 14.37
N ILE A 183 1.78 -12.73 14.95
CA ILE A 183 1.94 -12.69 16.40
C ILE A 183 2.27 -11.25 16.77
N ASN A 184 1.38 -10.62 17.53
CA ASN A 184 1.60 -9.29 18.10
C ASN A 184 2.37 -9.45 19.42
N GLU A 185 3.42 -8.67 19.59
CA GLU A 185 4.18 -8.57 20.85
C GLU A 185 3.51 -7.59 21.82
#